data_AF-A0AAU2G8V2-F1
#
_entry.id   AF-A0AAU2G8V2-F1
#
_cell.length_a   1.000
_cell.length_b   1.000
_cell.length_c   1.000
_cell.angle_alpha   90.00
_cell.angle_beta   90.00
_cell.angle_gamma   90.00
#
_symmetry.space_group_name_H-M   'P 1'
#
loop_
_entity.id
_entity.type
_entity.pdbx_description
1 polymer ?
#
loop_
_entity_poly.entity_id
_entity_poly.type
_entity_poly.pdbx_seq_one_letter_code
_entity_poly.pdbx_strand_id
1 'polypeptide(L)'
;MNASTEALPVVVIGAGPIGLAAAARLIERDIEPLVLEAGPVAASAVRDWSHVRLFSTWSEVVDPEAEKLLAPTGWVKPDGATYPSGGDWAELYLQPLADVLGDRVRYNATVTGVSRTGRDRIVDADRETQPFVIHLSSPEGREERIFARAVIDASGTWSTPSPAGGSGLHALGEKSAADHITYRVPDLKDPAVRTRYAGKRTAVIGSGASAFTALAYLADLAKAEGGTGTHATWILRRGISGSTFGGGTADQLPARGALGLAAKAAVDGGYADAVTGFRTDAIEKTGDGRLVLVGEDGRRLDPVDEVIVLTGFRPDLTFLDELRLGLDERLQAPVELAPLIDPNQHSCGTVYPHGATELSHPEKDVYLVGMKSYGRAPTFLAMTGYEQVRSIAAALAGDQEAAERVELTLPETGVCGGAGLFDQPEAAEETGGGCCAAPATLTIGAPASSGGC
;
A
#
# COMPACT_ATOMS: atom_id res chain seq x y z
N MET A 1 -22.87 11.62 33.12
CA MET A 1 -22.95 10.17 33.39
C MET A 1 -21.73 9.57 32.74
N ASN A 2 -20.67 9.30 33.51
CA ASN A 2 -19.48 8.65 32.99
C ASN A 2 -19.84 7.19 32.75
N ALA A 3 -20.14 6.83 31.49
CA ALA A 3 -19.87 5.47 31.07
C ALA A 3 -18.41 5.19 31.44
N SER A 4 -18.12 4.06 32.05
CA SER A 4 -16.71 3.67 32.26
C SER A 4 -16.02 3.72 30.90
N THR A 5 -14.82 4.30 30.83
CA THR A 5 -14.07 4.36 29.56
C THR A 5 -13.94 2.99 28.91
N GLU A 6 -13.91 1.92 29.71
CA GLU A 6 -13.90 0.53 29.23
C GLU A 6 -15.15 0.10 28.45
N ALA A 7 -16.31 0.74 28.69
CA ALA A 7 -17.55 0.45 27.96
C ALA A 7 -17.63 1.18 26.61
N LEU A 8 -16.69 2.08 26.29
CA LEU A 8 -16.61 2.74 25.00
C LEU A 8 -15.94 1.82 23.97
N PRO A 9 -16.32 1.90 22.68
CA PRO A 9 -15.73 1.08 21.64
C PRO A 9 -14.28 1.49 21.35
N VAL A 10 -13.55 0.60 20.69
CA VAL A 10 -12.33 0.96 19.97
C VAL A 10 -12.73 1.41 18.57
N VAL A 11 -12.38 2.63 18.20
CA VAL A 11 -12.70 3.15 16.86
C VAL A 11 -11.59 2.80 15.88
N VAL A 12 -11.97 2.19 14.76
CA VAL A 12 -11.07 1.90 13.64
C VAL A 12 -11.42 2.83 12.48
N ILE A 13 -10.47 3.62 12.02
CA ILE A 13 -10.70 4.58 10.93
C ILE A 13 -10.28 3.94 9.61
N GLY A 14 -11.25 3.68 8.74
CA GLY A 14 -11.10 3.04 7.43
C GLY A 14 -11.56 1.57 7.43
N ALA A 15 -12.47 1.23 6.51
CA ALA A 15 -12.91 -0.14 6.22
C ALA A 15 -12.12 -0.76 5.05
N GLY A 16 -10.82 -0.50 5.01
CA GLY A 16 -9.87 -1.20 4.14
C GLY A 16 -9.42 -2.55 4.72
N PRO A 17 -8.50 -3.27 4.04
CA PRO A 17 -8.05 -4.59 4.46
C PRO A 17 -7.58 -4.67 5.91
N ILE A 18 -6.76 -3.70 6.33
CA ILE A 18 -6.17 -3.70 7.68
C ILE A 18 -7.18 -3.24 8.73
N GLY A 19 -8.08 -2.32 8.40
CA GLY A 19 -9.12 -1.87 9.32
C GLY A 19 -10.17 -2.94 9.62
N LEU A 20 -10.59 -3.70 8.59
CA LEU A 20 -11.51 -4.82 8.79
C LEU A 20 -10.84 -5.98 9.55
N ALA A 21 -9.56 -6.26 9.28
CA ALA A 21 -8.80 -7.22 10.08
C ALA A 21 -8.66 -6.76 11.53
N ALA A 22 -8.44 -5.46 11.78
CA ALA A 22 -8.41 -4.92 13.15
C ALA A 22 -9.73 -5.17 13.88
N ALA A 23 -10.87 -4.94 13.22
CA ALA A 23 -12.18 -5.23 13.81
C ALA A 23 -12.34 -6.71 14.16
N ALA A 24 -11.89 -7.62 13.28
CA ALA A 24 -11.93 -9.05 13.55
C ALA A 24 -11.07 -9.44 14.76
N ARG A 25 -9.84 -8.92 14.85
CA ARG A 25 -8.91 -9.14 15.99
C ARG A 25 -9.43 -8.56 17.31
N LEU A 26 -10.12 -7.43 17.26
CA LEU A 26 -10.75 -6.85 18.45
C LEU A 26 -11.90 -7.74 18.96
N ILE A 27 -12.73 -8.26 18.06
CA ILE A 27 -13.82 -9.19 18.40
C ILE A 27 -13.27 -10.50 19.00
N GLU A 28 -12.17 -11.04 18.46
CA GLU A 28 -11.47 -12.21 19.02
C GLU A 28 -11.13 -12.04 20.51
N ARG A 29 -10.92 -10.80 20.95
CA ARG A 29 -10.54 -10.43 22.33
C ARG A 29 -11.69 -9.83 23.15
N ASP A 30 -12.94 -10.03 22.71
CA ASP A 30 -14.14 -9.46 23.35
C ASP A 30 -14.13 -7.93 23.48
N ILE A 31 -13.45 -7.23 22.56
CA ILE A 31 -13.42 -5.76 22.48
C ILE A 31 -14.36 -5.31 21.37
N GLU A 32 -15.33 -4.45 21.69
CA GLU A 32 -16.29 -3.93 20.71
C GLU A 32 -15.62 -2.91 19.76
N PRO A 33 -15.54 -3.20 18.44
CA PRO A 33 -15.00 -2.26 17.47
C PRO A 33 -16.11 -1.39 16.85
N LEU A 34 -15.74 -0.19 16.44
CA LEU A 34 -16.54 0.65 15.55
C LEU A 34 -15.68 1.12 14.38
N VAL A 35 -15.90 0.55 13.20
CA VAL A 35 -15.21 0.91 11.97
C VAL A 35 -15.93 2.07 11.30
N LEU A 36 -15.20 3.12 10.95
CA LEU A 36 -15.72 4.31 10.27
C LEU A 36 -15.09 4.42 8.89
N GLU A 37 -15.91 4.37 7.84
CA GLU A 37 -15.47 4.43 6.46
C GLU A 37 -16.03 5.67 5.78
N ALA A 38 -15.15 6.45 5.16
CA ALA A 38 -15.55 7.66 4.43
C ALA A 38 -16.33 7.32 3.16
N GLY A 39 -15.98 6.24 2.47
CA GLY A 39 -16.66 5.77 1.28
C GLY A 39 -18.01 5.08 1.56
N PRO A 40 -18.79 4.83 0.51
CA PRO A 40 -20.12 4.22 0.63
C PRO A 40 -20.09 2.69 0.82
N VAL A 41 -18.93 2.05 0.64
CA VAL A 41 -18.76 0.59 0.65
C VAL A 41 -17.44 0.19 1.30
N ALA A 42 -17.33 -1.08 1.72
CA ALA A 42 -16.07 -1.61 2.20
C ALA A 42 -15.02 -1.62 1.09
N ALA A 43 -13.77 -1.39 1.50
CA ALA A 43 -12.62 -1.37 0.61
C ALA A 43 -12.75 -0.37 -0.56
N SER A 44 -13.38 0.78 -0.33
CA SER A 44 -13.58 1.82 -1.36
C SER A 44 -12.29 2.17 -2.10
N ALA A 45 -11.17 2.36 -1.39
CA ALA A 45 -9.87 2.60 -2.02
C ALA A 45 -9.35 1.43 -2.86
N VAL A 46 -9.63 0.17 -2.46
CA VAL A 46 -9.23 -1.03 -3.23
C VAL A 46 -10.00 -1.12 -4.54
N ARG A 47 -11.28 -0.74 -4.52
CA ARG A 47 -12.16 -0.77 -5.69
C ARG A 47 -11.72 0.21 -6.79
N ASP A 48 -11.09 1.33 -6.43
CA ASP A 48 -10.50 2.28 -7.40
C ASP A 48 -9.40 1.68 -8.27
N TRP A 49 -8.75 0.61 -7.80
CA TRP A 49 -7.74 -0.14 -8.56
C TRP A 49 -8.15 -1.60 -8.74
N SER A 50 -9.46 -1.86 -8.79
CA SER A 50 -10.03 -3.22 -8.92
C SER A 50 -9.42 -4.05 -10.06
N HIS A 51 -9.06 -3.41 -11.17
CA HIS A 51 -8.45 -4.04 -12.34
C HIS A 51 -6.99 -4.48 -12.15
N VAL A 52 -6.31 -4.07 -11.07
CA VAL A 52 -4.90 -4.39 -10.82
C VAL A 52 -4.80 -5.75 -10.10
N ARG A 53 -3.93 -6.64 -10.61
CA ARG A 53 -3.62 -7.93 -9.97
C ARG A 53 -2.65 -7.74 -8.82
N LEU A 54 -2.91 -8.39 -7.69
CA LEU A 54 -1.97 -8.43 -6.57
C LEU A 54 -0.80 -9.39 -6.85
N PHE A 55 0.34 -9.10 -6.23
CA PHE A 55 1.50 -10.01 -6.23
C PHE A 55 1.42 -11.08 -5.15
N SER A 56 0.45 -10.95 -4.24
CA SER A 56 0.23 -11.83 -3.10
C SER A 56 -0.97 -12.74 -3.39
N THR A 57 -0.84 -14.00 -2.99
CA THR A 57 -1.87 -15.03 -3.12
C THR A 57 -3.01 -14.79 -2.12
N TRP A 58 -4.15 -15.45 -2.33
CA TRP A 58 -5.24 -15.47 -1.37
C TRP A 58 -4.83 -15.90 0.04
N SER A 59 -3.86 -16.82 0.17
CA SER A 59 -3.34 -17.23 1.47
C SER A 59 -2.62 -16.12 2.25
N GLU A 60 -2.14 -15.09 1.55
CA GLU A 60 -1.36 -13.98 2.13
C GLU A 60 -2.23 -12.72 2.35
N VAL A 61 -3.43 -12.67 1.75
CA VAL A 61 -4.32 -11.49 1.78
C VAL A 61 -5.66 -11.75 2.47
N VAL A 62 -5.76 -12.84 3.22
CA VAL A 62 -6.88 -13.16 4.11
C VAL A 62 -6.35 -13.27 5.53
N ASP A 63 -6.85 -12.42 6.43
CA ASP A 63 -6.52 -12.54 7.85
C ASP A 63 -7.14 -13.82 8.45
N PRO A 64 -6.38 -14.63 9.22
CA PRO A 64 -6.89 -15.87 9.80
C PRO A 64 -8.09 -15.72 10.74
N GLU A 65 -8.24 -14.61 11.49
CA GLU A 65 -9.39 -14.43 12.37
C GLU A 65 -10.62 -13.94 11.61
N ALA A 66 -10.40 -13.09 10.61
CA ALA A 66 -11.46 -12.73 9.68
C ALA A 66 -12.05 -13.96 8.98
N GLU A 67 -11.22 -14.93 8.59
CA GLU A 67 -11.69 -16.22 8.04
C GLU A 67 -12.59 -16.98 9.03
N LYS A 68 -12.26 -17.00 10.33
CA LYS A 68 -13.11 -17.64 11.34
C LYS A 68 -14.46 -16.97 11.49
N LEU A 69 -14.52 -15.63 11.39
CA LEU A 69 -15.78 -14.88 11.40
C LEU A 69 -16.63 -15.15 10.15
N LEU A 70 -15.99 -15.35 9.00
CA LEU A 70 -16.65 -15.63 7.73
C LEU A 70 -17.16 -17.08 7.61
N ALA A 71 -16.42 -18.05 8.12
CA ALA A 71 -16.73 -19.49 8.02
C ALA A 71 -18.19 -19.88 8.33
N PRO A 72 -18.85 -19.38 9.40
CA PRO A 72 -20.24 -19.75 9.72
C PRO A 72 -21.29 -19.15 8.76
N THR A 73 -20.91 -18.26 7.84
CA THR A 73 -21.85 -17.53 6.97
C THR A 73 -22.11 -18.20 5.63
N GLY A 74 -21.44 -19.33 5.36
CA GLY A 74 -21.44 -19.97 4.04
C GLY A 74 -20.48 -19.32 3.05
N TRP A 75 -19.61 -18.42 3.52
CA TRP A 75 -18.53 -17.84 2.72
C TRP A 75 -17.64 -18.93 2.12
N VAL A 76 -17.39 -18.84 0.81
CA VAL A 76 -16.54 -19.79 0.09
C VAL A 76 -15.14 -19.19 0.01
N LYS A 77 -14.21 -19.80 0.76
CA LYS A 77 -12.81 -19.42 0.72
C LYS A 77 -12.23 -19.61 -0.69
N PRO A 78 -11.64 -18.57 -1.31
CA PRO A 78 -10.94 -18.70 -2.58
C PRO A 78 -9.74 -19.66 -2.50
N ASP A 79 -9.29 -20.17 -3.64
CA ASP A 79 -8.10 -21.01 -3.70
C ASP A 79 -6.86 -20.21 -3.26
N GLY A 80 -6.27 -20.66 -2.15
CA GLY A 80 -5.14 -20.02 -1.47
C GLY A 80 -3.90 -19.82 -2.34
N ALA A 81 -3.72 -20.63 -3.40
CA ALA A 81 -2.58 -20.52 -4.31
C ALA A 81 -2.77 -19.49 -5.44
N THR A 82 -3.98 -18.98 -5.63
CA THR A 82 -4.29 -18.05 -6.73
C THR A 82 -4.12 -16.58 -6.32
N TYR A 83 -3.90 -15.71 -7.31
CA TYR A 83 -3.65 -14.27 -7.10
C TYR A 83 -4.87 -13.43 -7.46
N PRO A 84 -5.51 -12.75 -6.49
CA PRO A 84 -6.66 -11.90 -6.76
C PRO A 84 -6.31 -10.61 -7.49
N SER A 85 -7.30 -10.05 -8.19
CA SER A 85 -7.36 -8.62 -8.49
C SER A 85 -7.80 -7.81 -7.27
N GLY A 86 -7.64 -6.50 -7.30
CA GLY A 86 -8.24 -5.62 -6.30
C GLY A 86 -9.76 -5.81 -6.22
N GLY A 87 -10.41 -6.05 -7.36
CA GLY A 87 -11.85 -6.33 -7.44
C GLY A 87 -12.21 -7.62 -6.74
N ASP A 88 -11.48 -8.71 -7.03
CA ASP A 88 -11.67 -10.01 -6.38
C ASP A 88 -11.48 -9.88 -4.86
N TRP A 89 -10.43 -9.17 -4.43
CA TRP A 89 -10.16 -8.97 -2.99
C TRP A 89 -11.29 -8.21 -2.29
N ALA A 90 -11.80 -7.16 -2.94
CA ALA A 90 -12.90 -6.36 -2.42
C ALA A 90 -14.22 -7.15 -2.37
N GLU A 91 -14.56 -7.87 -3.44
CA GLU A 91 -15.85 -8.52 -3.61
C GLU A 91 -15.95 -9.88 -2.92
N LEU A 92 -14.89 -10.68 -3.00
CA LEU A 92 -14.90 -12.06 -2.50
C LEU A 92 -14.46 -12.17 -1.04
N TYR A 93 -13.89 -11.12 -0.43
CA TYR A 93 -13.43 -11.16 0.96
C TYR A 93 -13.79 -9.92 1.78
N LEU A 94 -13.37 -8.72 1.36
CA LEU A 94 -13.49 -7.53 2.22
C LEU A 94 -14.94 -7.08 2.42
N GLN A 95 -15.76 -7.10 1.37
CA GLN A 95 -17.18 -6.80 1.50
C GLN A 95 -17.92 -7.86 2.33
N PRO A 96 -17.78 -9.18 2.07
CA PRO A 96 -18.34 -10.20 2.95
C PRO A 96 -17.94 -10.03 4.42
N LEU A 97 -16.68 -9.70 4.70
CA LEU A 97 -16.21 -9.49 6.07
C LEU A 97 -16.93 -8.29 6.72
N ALA A 98 -17.06 -7.18 6.00
CA ALA A 98 -17.79 -6.03 6.48
C ALA A 98 -19.28 -6.32 6.71
N ASP A 99 -19.91 -7.13 5.84
CA ASP A 99 -21.31 -7.53 5.97
C ASP A 99 -21.54 -8.36 7.25
N VAL A 100 -20.60 -9.25 7.61
CA VAL A 100 -20.64 -10.03 8.87
C VAL A 100 -20.43 -9.17 10.10
N LEU A 101 -19.60 -8.12 9.99
CA LEU A 101 -19.42 -7.15 11.06
C LEU A 101 -20.67 -6.28 11.28
N GLY A 102 -21.51 -6.10 10.25
CA GLY A 102 -22.82 -5.47 10.33
C GLY A 102 -22.76 -4.01 10.78
N ASP A 103 -23.59 -3.64 11.75
CA ASP A 103 -23.71 -2.26 12.27
C ASP A 103 -22.42 -1.70 12.90
N ARG A 104 -21.39 -2.55 13.08
CA ARG A 104 -20.05 -2.13 13.50
C ARG A 104 -19.28 -1.40 12.41
N VAL A 105 -19.71 -1.47 11.15
CA VAL A 105 -19.10 -0.73 10.04
C VAL A 105 -20.06 0.37 9.60
N ARG A 106 -19.68 1.63 9.84
CA ARG A 106 -20.45 2.81 9.42
C ARG A 106 -19.80 3.42 8.17
N TYR A 107 -20.47 3.29 7.04
CA TYR A 107 -20.10 3.94 5.78
C TYR A 107 -20.52 5.41 5.75
N ASN A 108 -20.00 6.15 4.77
CA ASN A 108 -20.29 7.57 4.57
C ASN A 108 -20.03 8.39 5.85
N ALA A 109 -19.00 8.02 6.60
CA ALA A 109 -18.60 8.63 7.86
C ALA A 109 -17.13 9.09 7.77
N THR A 110 -16.93 10.31 7.28
CA THR A 110 -15.59 10.90 7.20
C THR A 110 -15.19 11.41 8.58
N VAL A 111 -14.11 10.86 9.14
CA VAL A 111 -13.48 11.40 10.35
C VAL A 111 -12.77 12.72 10.01
N THR A 112 -13.13 13.78 10.72
CA THR A 112 -12.60 15.15 10.50
C THR A 112 -11.76 15.66 11.67
N GLY A 113 -11.76 14.95 12.80
CA GLY A 113 -10.93 15.29 13.94
C GLY A 113 -10.90 14.20 15.00
N VAL A 114 -9.74 14.00 15.63
CA VAL A 114 -9.57 13.12 16.79
C VAL A 114 -8.81 13.86 17.88
N SER A 115 -9.34 13.84 19.11
CA SER A 115 -8.68 14.44 20.28
C SER A 115 -9.09 13.75 21.58
N ARG A 116 -8.54 14.17 22.72
CA ARG A 116 -8.97 13.76 24.05
C ARG A 116 -10.07 14.70 24.54
N THR A 117 -11.13 14.15 25.13
CA THR A 117 -12.33 14.92 25.52
C THR A 117 -11.97 16.06 26.48
N GLY A 118 -12.21 17.31 26.07
CA GLY A 118 -11.95 18.50 26.90
C GLY A 118 -10.47 18.73 27.22
N ARG A 119 -9.57 18.16 26.41
CA ARG A 119 -8.12 18.26 26.58
C ARG A 119 -7.48 18.62 25.24
N ASP A 120 -7.26 19.91 25.05
CA ASP A 120 -6.41 20.44 23.99
C ASP A 120 -5.02 19.78 24.03
N ARG A 121 -4.35 19.65 22.89
CA ARG A 121 -3.02 19.04 22.77
C ARG A 121 -2.01 19.52 23.81
N ILE A 122 -2.06 20.79 24.24
CA ILE A 122 -1.10 21.33 25.22
C ILE A 122 -1.41 20.96 26.68
N VAL A 123 -2.60 20.42 26.97
CA VAL A 123 -3.04 20.14 28.34
C VAL A 123 -2.52 18.79 28.79
N ASP A 124 -1.67 18.78 29.83
CA ASP A 124 -1.15 17.54 30.44
C ASP A 124 -2.11 16.93 31.47
N ALA A 125 -2.76 17.77 32.27
CA ALA A 125 -3.57 17.33 33.40
C ALA A 125 -4.70 16.37 32.97
N ASP A 126 -4.66 15.16 33.53
CA ASP A 126 -5.63 14.06 33.33
C ASP A 126 -5.83 13.61 31.87
N ARG A 127 -5.00 14.07 30.91
CA ARG A 127 -5.23 13.85 29.47
C ARG A 127 -5.41 12.37 29.12
N GLU A 128 -4.48 11.53 29.59
CA GLU A 128 -4.46 10.09 29.30
C GLU A 128 -5.70 9.36 29.82
N THR A 129 -6.36 9.89 30.86
CA THR A 129 -7.55 9.26 31.46
C THR A 129 -8.86 9.63 30.74
N GLN A 130 -8.85 10.68 29.91
CA GLN A 130 -10.04 11.11 29.18
C GLN A 130 -10.28 10.22 27.96
N PRO A 131 -11.54 9.88 27.63
CA PRO A 131 -11.84 9.18 26.38
C PRO A 131 -11.49 10.04 25.17
N PHE A 132 -11.25 9.40 24.04
CA PHE A 132 -11.16 10.09 22.76
C PHE A 132 -12.52 10.66 22.37
N VAL A 133 -12.51 11.84 21.76
CA VAL A 133 -13.63 12.43 21.02
C VAL A 133 -13.26 12.41 19.54
N ILE A 134 -14.17 11.89 18.71
CA ILE A 134 -13.99 11.79 17.26
C ILE A 134 -15.11 12.55 16.59
N HIS A 135 -14.74 13.47 15.71
CA HIS A 135 -15.66 14.27 14.91
C HIS A 135 -15.86 13.59 13.56
N LEU A 136 -17.12 13.47 13.15
CA LEU A 136 -17.53 12.87 11.89
C LEU A 136 -18.29 13.88 11.06
N SER A 137 -18.17 13.76 9.74
CA SER A 137 -19.04 14.42 8.77
C SER A 137 -19.62 13.38 7.80
N SER A 138 -20.89 13.54 7.45
CA SER A 138 -21.51 12.77 6.36
C SER A 138 -21.43 13.52 5.03
N PRO A 139 -21.61 12.83 3.88
CA PRO A 139 -21.69 13.47 2.57
C PRO A 139 -22.77 14.57 2.48
N GLU A 140 -23.83 14.47 3.28
CA GLU A 140 -24.91 15.46 3.37
C GLU A 140 -24.55 16.66 4.27
N GLY A 141 -23.34 16.71 4.83
CA GLY A 141 -22.86 17.78 5.70
C GLY A 141 -23.33 17.67 7.16
N ARG A 142 -23.88 16.52 7.57
CA ARG A 142 -24.25 16.30 8.98
C ARG A 142 -22.99 16.04 9.81
N GLU A 143 -22.82 16.82 10.86
CA GLU A 143 -21.72 16.63 11.83
C GLU A 143 -22.20 15.82 13.03
N GLU A 144 -21.35 14.91 13.51
CA GLU A 144 -21.58 14.05 14.66
C GLU A 144 -20.32 13.95 15.51
N ARG A 145 -20.48 13.72 16.81
CA ARG A 145 -19.38 13.41 17.72
C ARG A 145 -19.64 12.08 18.39
N ILE A 146 -18.61 11.23 18.42
CA ILE A 146 -18.63 9.97 19.14
C ILE A 146 -17.44 9.89 20.11
N PHE A 147 -17.49 8.96 21.04
CA PHE A 147 -16.44 8.73 22.03
C PHE A 147 -15.86 7.33 21.90
N ALA A 148 -14.56 7.18 22.14
CA ALA A 148 -13.85 5.91 22.05
C ALA A 148 -12.85 5.75 23.18
N ARG A 149 -12.56 4.50 23.55
CA ARG A 149 -11.49 4.20 24.51
C ARG A 149 -10.09 4.16 23.88
N ALA A 150 -10.03 3.80 22.60
CA ALA A 150 -8.81 3.74 21.80
C ALA A 150 -9.13 4.02 20.33
N VAL A 151 -8.11 4.39 19.56
CA VAL A 151 -8.23 4.70 18.12
C VAL A 151 -7.18 3.93 17.31
N ILE A 152 -7.60 3.24 16.27
CA ILE A 152 -6.73 2.59 15.29
C ILE A 152 -6.96 3.29 13.94
N ASP A 153 -6.00 4.09 13.48
CA ASP A 153 -6.08 4.75 12.18
C ASP A 153 -5.52 3.83 11.08
N ALA A 154 -6.43 3.22 10.33
CA ALA A 154 -6.19 2.37 9.17
C ALA A 154 -6.58 3.06 7.84
N SER A 155 -6.68 4.40 7.81
CA SER A 155 -7.14 5.18 6.65
C SER A 155 -6.21 5.10 5.43
N GLY A 156 -5.00 4.57 5.59
CA GLY A 156 -4.03 4.39 4.51
C GLY A 156 -3.51 5.71 3.93
N THR A 157 -3.06 5.67 2.67
CA THR A 157 -2.41 6.81 2.00
C THR A 157 -3.04 7.17 0.65
N TRP A 158 -4.01 6.36 0.18
CA TRP A 158 -4.54 6.41 -1.19
C TRP A 158 -5.13 7.76 -1.60
N SER A 159 -5.75 8.47 -0.65
CA SER A 159 -6.40 9.77 -0.88
C SER A 159 -5.41 10.90 -1.19
N THR A 160 -4.13 10.75 -0.85
CA THR A 160 -3.12 11.81 -0.97
C THR A 160 -1.98 11.37 -1.90
N PRO A 161 -2.14 11.47 -3.23
CA PRO A 161 -1.07 11.15 -4.16
C PRO A 161 0.10 12.11 -4.02
N SER A 162 1.31 11.61 -4.26
CA SER A 162 2.50 12.45 -4.37
C SER A 162 2.49 13.22 -5.71
N PRO A 163 2.97 14.46 -5.71
CA PRO A 163 2.98 15.31 -6.90
C PRO A 163 3.98 14.86 -7.96
N ALA A 164 3.88 15.45 -9.16
CA ALA A 164 4.82 15.22 -10.26
C ALA A 164 6.18 15.93 -10.04
N GLY A 165 6.20 17.02 -9.28
CA GLY A 165 7.37 17.89 -9.16
C GLY A 165 8.57 17.24 -8.46
N GLY A 166 9.77 17.57 -8.94
CA GLY A 166 11.04 16.99 -8.51
C GLY A 166 11.40 17.24 -7.04
N SER A 167 10.87 18.31 -6.45
CA SER A 167 11.11 18.75 -5.07
C SER A 167 10.07 18.24 -4.06
N GLY A 168 9.20 17.30 -4.47
CA GLY A 168 8.13 16.80 -3.60
C GLY A 168 6.96 17.77 -3.43
N LEU A 169 6.87 18.78 -4.29
CA LEU A 169 5.78 19.73 -4.44
C LEU A 169 5.13 19.52 -5.81
N HIS A 170 3.91 20.04 -6.01
CA HIS A 170 3.30 20.08 -7.34
C HIS A 170 4.18 20.91 -8.28
N ALA A 171 4.40 20.41 -9.49
CA ALA A 171 5.02 21.18 -10.55
C ALA A 171 4.13 22.39 -10.88
N LEU A 172 4.76 23.48 -11.34
CA LEU A 172 4.02 24.65 -11.80
C LEU A 172 3.09 24.23 -12.95
N GLY A 173 1.81 24.61 -12.89
CA GLY A 173 0.82 24.21 -13.90
C GLY A 173 0.22 22.80 -13.74
N GLU A 174 0.73 21.96 -12.82
CA GLU A 174 0.19 20.61 -12.57
C GLU A 174 -1.30 20.66 -12.19
N LYS A 175 -1.68 21.52 -11.24
CA LYS A 175 -3.09 21.67 -10.81
C LYS A 175 -3.99 22.19 -11.93
N SER A 176 -3.52 23.11 -12.77
CA SER A 176 -4.31 23.62 -13.90
C SER A 176 -4.47 22.63 -15.04
N ALA A 177 -3.62 21.61 -15.11
CA ALA A 177 -3.66 20.55 -16.11
C ALA A 177 -4.40 19.28 -15.61
N ALA A 178 -5.10 19.34 -14.47
CA ALA A 178 -5.72 18.19 -13.81
C ALA A 178 -6.61 17.34 -14.75
N ASP A 179 -7.28 17.94 -15.72
CA ASP A 179 -8.12 17.23 -16.70
C ASP A 179 -7.35 16.27 -17.62
N HIS A 180 -6.01 16.40 -17.68
CA HIS A 180 -5.06 15.61 -18.48
C HIS A 180 -4.05 14.83 -17.61
N ILE A 181 -4.21 14.88 -16.28
CA ILE A 181 -3.29 14.26 -15.33
C ILE A 181 -4.05 13.25 -14.47
N THR A 182 -3.53 12.04 -14.39
CA THR A 182 -3.99 11.05 -13.41
C THR A 182 -2.85 10.63 -12.49
N TYR A 183 -3.21 10.25 -11.26
CA TYR A 183 -2.28 9.69 -10.27
C TYR A 183 -2.53 8.19 -10.05
N ARG A 184 -3.11 7.52 -11.06
CA ARG A 184 -3.59 6.14 -10.99
C ARG A 184 -3.12 5.37 -12.23
N VAL A 185 -2.93 4.07 -12.07
CA VAL A 185 -2.78 3.18 -13.23
C VAL A 185 -4.13 3.17 -13.98
N PRO A 186 -4.15 3.45 -15.29
CA PRO A 186 -5.40 3.51 -16.04
C PRO A 186 -5.95 2.11 -16.31
N ASP A 187 -7.25 1.93 -16.10
CA ASP A 187 -7.97 0.72 -16.52
C ASP A 187 -8.26 0.77 -18.03
N LEU A 188 -7.38 0.21 -18.85
CA LEU A 188 -7.56 0.21 -20.30
C LEU A 188 -8.62 -0.80 -20.80
N LYS A 189 -9.28 -1.54 -19.91
CA LYS A 189 -10.47 -2.36 -20.24
C LYS A 189 -11.73 -1.50 -20.29
N ASP A 190 -11.77 -0.38 -19.56
CA ASP A 190 -12.84 0.62 -19.70
C ASP A 190 -12.73 1.30 -21.08
N PRO A 191 -13.77 1.24 -21.94
CA PRO A 191 -13.74 1.85 -23.26
C PRO A 191 -13.49 3.37 -23.26
N ALA A 192 -13.96 4.09 -22.25
CA ALA A 192 -13.79 5.54 -22.14
C ALA A 192 -12.33 5.88 -21.78
N VAL A 193 -11.76 5.15 -20.82
CA VAL A 193 -10.33 5.27 -20.47
C VAL A 193 -9.45 4.84 -21.64
N ARG A 194 -9.77 3.72 -22.31
CA ARG A 194 -9.07 3.27 -23.51
C ARG A 194 -9.05 4.36 -24.59
N THR A 195 -10.19 4.99 -24.88
CA THR A 195 -10.30 6.09 -25.85
C THR A 195 -9.43 7.30 -25.47
N ARG A 196 -9.26 7.53 -24.16
CA ARG A 196 -8.41 8.60 -23.64
C ARG A 196 -6.93 8.38 -23.93
N TYR A 197 -6.45 7.14 -24.11
CA TYR A 197 -5.02 6.84 -24.32
C TYR A 197 -4.69 6.27 -25.72
N ALA A 198 -5.66 5.69 -26.41
CA ALA A 198 -5.44 5.05 -27.72
C ALA A 198 -4.96 6.05 -28.77
N GLY A 199 -3.87 5.72 -29.47
CA GLY A 199 -3.29 6.53 -30.54
C GLY A 199 -2.57 7.80 -30.06
N LYS A 200 -2.36 7.95 -28.74
CA LYS A 200 -1.85 9.19 -28.13
C LYS A 200 -0.46 9.01 -27.50
N ARG A 201 0.20 10.14 -27.26
CA ARG A 201 1.47 10.21 -26.53
C ARG A 201 1.19 10.47 -25.05
N THR A 202 1.70 9.60 -24.18
CA THR A 202 1.43 9.68 -22.73
C THR A 202 2.74 9.74 -21.94
N ALA A 203 2.93 10.76 -21.11
CA ALA A 203 4.05 10.77 -20.18
C ALA A 203 3.75 9.91 -18.96
N VAL A 204 4.65 9.01 -18.57
CA VAL A 204 4.55 8.19 -17.35
C VAL A 204 5.68 8.60 -16.41
N ILE A 205 5.35 9.21 -15.28
CA ILE A 205 6.33 9.70 -14.30
C ILE A 205 6.42 8.73 -13.13
N GLY A 206 7.59 8.16 -12.89
CA GLY A 206 7.84 7.23 -11.76
C GLY A 206 8.59 5.98 -12.18
N SER A 207 9.06 5.21 -11.19
CA SER A 207 9.90 4.02 -11.43
C SER A 207 9.53 2.85 -10.51
N GLY A 208 8.36 2.89 -9.88
CA GLY A 208 7.85 1.80 -9.04
C GLY A 208 7.02 0.81 -9.85
N ALA A 209 6.53 -0.24 -9.20
CA ALA A 209 5.69 -1.27 -9.81
C ALA A 209 4.51 -0.67 -10.59
N SER A 210 3.81 0.33 -10.04
CA SER A 210 2.70 0.99 -10.73
C SER A 210 3.11 1.60 -12.07
N ALA A 211 4.31 2.21 -12.16
CA ALA A 211 4.80 2.79 -13.41
C ALA A 211 5.09 1.70 -14.46
N PHE A 212 5.66 0.58 -14.03
CA PHE A 212 5.87 -0.58 -14.91
C PHE A 212 4.56 -1.18 -15.41
N THR A 213 3.55 -1.28 -14.55
CA THR A 213 2.20 -1.71 -14.95
C THR A 213 1.62 -0.79 -16.00
N ALA A 214 1.68 0.53 -15.80
CA ALA A 214 1.18 1.50 -16.77
C ALA A 214 1.92 1.42 -18.13
N LEU A 215 3.25 1.25 -18.11
CA LEU A 215 4.05 1.08 -19.33
C LEU A 215 3.67 -0.20 -20.08
N ALA A 216 3.50 -1.32 -19.37
CA ALA A 216 3.06 -2.58 -19.98
C ALA A 216 1.67 -2.44 -20.60
N TYR A 217 0.71 -1.85 -19.88
CA TYR A 217 -0.64 -1.60 -20.38
C TYR A 217 -0.66 -0.72 -21.63
N LEU A 218 0.11 0.38 -21.66
CA LEU A 218 0.20 1.25 -22.84
C LEU A 218 0.87 0.54 -24.03
N ALA A 219 1.87 -0.31 -23.79
CA ALA A 219 2.49 -1.11 -24.84
C ALA A 219 1.53 -2.16 -25.42
N ASP A 220 0.71 -2.80 -24.58
CA ASP A 220 -0.30 -3.75 -25.05
C ASP A 220 -1.45 -3.03 -25.79
N LEU A 221 -1.83 -1.83 -25.34
CA LEU A 221 -2.74 -0.98 -26.10
C LEU A 221 -2.17 -0.63 -27.47
N ALA A 222 -0.88 -0.28 -27.57
CA ALA A 222 -0.24 0.05 -28.84
C ALA A 222 -0.24 -1.12 -29.85
N LYS A 223 -0.19 -2.37 -29.37
CA LYS A 223 -0.27 -3.59 -30.18
C LYS A 223 -1.70 -3.97 -30.56
N ALA A 224 -2.69 -3.54 -29.76
CA ALA A 224 -4.08 -3.91 -29.95
C ALA A 224 -4.75 -3.14 -31.12
N GLU A 225 -5.84 -3.70 -31.63
CA GLU A 225 -6.65 -3.05 -32.66
C GLU A 225 -7.18 -1.68 -32.17
N GLY A 226 -7.04 -0.66 -33.04
CA GLY A 226 -7.41 0.72 -32.71
C GLY A 226 -6.43 1.46 -31.79
N GLY A 227 -5.33 0.84 -31.39
CA GLY A 227 -4.31 1.46 -30.54
C GLY A 227 -3.05 1.92 -31.28
N THR A 228 -2.99 1.79 -32.60
CA THR A 228 -1.85 2.22 -33.41
C THR A 228 -1.53 3.71 -33.17
N GLY A 229 -0.27 4.01 -32.87
CA GLY A 229 0.18 5.36 -32.51
C GLY A 229 0.21 5.65 -31.00
N THR A 230 -0.30 4.75 -30.16
CA THR A 230 -0.12 4.84 -28.70
C THR A 230 1.36 4.74 -28.37
N HIS A 231 1.87 5.69 -27.60
CA HIS A 231 3.29 5.75 -27.26
C HIS A 231 3.51 6.35 -25.87
N ALA A 232 4.38 5.74 -25.07
CA ALA A 232 4.73 6.25 -23.75
C ALA A 232 6.05 7.05 -23.76
N THR A 233 6.12 8.10 -22.96
CA THR A 233 7.38 8.78 -22.61
C THR A 233 7.62 8.57 -21.13
N TRP A 234 8.54 7.69 -20.79
CA TRP A 234 8.83 7.29 -19.43
C TRP A 234 9.82 8.25 -18.75
N ILE A 235 9.35 9.00 -17.76
CA ILE A 235 10.10 10.07 -17.10
C ILE A 235 10.71 9.58 -15.79
N LEU A 236 12.04 9.69 -15.70
CA LEU A 236 12.86 9.17 -14.62
C LEU A 236 13.77 10.25 -14.03
N ARG A 237 13.75 10.40 -12.70
CA ARG A 237 14.67 11.29 -11.98
C ARG A 237 16.14 10.84 -12.01
N ARG A 238 16.37 9.54 -12.17
CA ARG A 238 17.71 8.91 -12.16
C ARG A 238 17.95 8.23 -13.52
N GLY A 239 19.20 7.85 -13.78
CA GLY A 239 19.53 7.01 -14.93
C GLY A 239 18.94 5.60 -14.81
N ILE A 240 18.83 4.90 -15.95
CA ILE A 240 18.47 3.48 -15.99
C ILE A 240 19.73 2.66 -15.69
N SER A 241 19.60 1.70 -14.79
CA SER A 241 20.60 0.70 -14.38
C SER A 241 20.03 -0.71 -14.52
N GLY A 242 20.88 -1.74 -14.41
CA GLY A 242 20.42 -3.14 -14.38
C GLY A 242 19.41 -3.44 -13.26
N SER A 243 19.43 -2.69 -12.16
CA SER A 243 18.45 -2.79 -11.06
C SER A 243 17.14 -2.03 -11.30
N THR A 244 17.05 -1.22 -12.35
CA THR A 244 15.87 -0.37 -12.61
C THR A 244 14.63 -1.21 -12.91
N PHE A 245 14.78 -2.34 -13.61
CA PHE A 245 13.69 -3.25 -13.94
C PHE A 245 13.56 -4.40 -12.92
N GLY A 246 14.08 -4.24 -11.69
CA GLY A 246 14.18 -5.35 -10.73
C GLY A 246 15.26 -6.36 -11.11
N GLY A 247 15.30 -7.50 -10.42
CA GLY A 247 16.30 -8.56 -10.63
C GLY A 247 16.10 -9.40 -11.89
N GLY A 248 15.06 -9.14 -12.69
CA GLY A 248 14.71 -9.96 -13.85
C GLY A 248 14.40 -11.40 -13.44
N THR A 249 15.01 -12.39 -14.11
CA THR A 249 14.93 -13.81 -13.73
C THR A 249 15.69 -14.15 -12.44
N ALA A 250 16.57 -13.26 -11.99
CA ALA A 250 17.29 -13.38 -10.72
C ALA A 250 16.61 -12.59 -9.58
N ASP A 251 15.41 -12.04 -9.83
CA ASP A 251 14.63 -11.40 -8.79
C ASP A 251 14.15 -12.46 -7.81
N GLN A 252 14.37 -12.24 -6.51
CA GLN A 252 13.87 -13.12 -5.45
C GLN A 252 12.33 -13.20 -5.41
N LEU A 253 11.67 -12.31 -6.15
CA LEU A 253 10.23 -12.20 -6.32
C LEU A 253 9.86 -12.34 -7.83
N PRO A 254 9.48 -13.54 -8.30
CA PRO A 254 9.19 -13.83 -9.71
C PRO A 254 8.22 -12.83 -10.37
N ALA A 255 7.21 -12.38 -9.61
CA ALA A 255 6.20 -11.44 -10.08
C ALA A 255 6.73 -10.07 -10.42
N ARG A 256 7.63 -9.59 -9.55
CA ARG A 256 8.29 -8.30 -9.69
C ARG A 256 9.28 -8.34 -10.85
N GLY A 257 10.00 -9.45 -10.99
CA GLY A 257 10.84 -9.73 -12.15
C GLY A 257 10.06 -9.70 -13.46
N ALA A 258 8.91 -10.39 -13.53
CA ALA A 258 8.05 -10.42 -14.71
C ALA A 258 7.54 -9.03 -15.11
N LEU A 259 7.11 -8.21 -14.13
CA LEU A 259 6.63 -6.86 -14.38
C LEU A 259 7.75 -5.93 -14.88
N GLY A 260 8.95 -6.05 -14.31
CA GLY A 260 10.13 -5.33 -14.78
C GLY A 260 10.54 -5.73 -16.19
N LEU A 261 10.47 -7.02 -16.53
CA LEU A 261 10.70 -7.52 -17.88
C LEU A 261 9.65 -7.00 -18.88
N ALA A 262 8.38 -6.89 -18.47
CA ALA A 262 7.33 -6.33 -19.31
C ALA A 262 7.59 -4.84 -19.63
N ALA A 263 7.98 -4.05 -18.63
CA ALA A 263 8.35 -2.65 -18.84
C ALA A 263 9.61 -2.52 -19.72
N LYS A 264 10.60 -3.41 -19.53
CA LYS A 264 11.77 -3.48 -20.41
C LYS A 264 11.38 -3.80 -21.86
N ALA A 265 10.49 -4.77 -22.07
CA ALA A 265 10.00 -5.14 -23.39
C ALA A 265 9.21 -3.99 -24.06
N ALA A 266 8.48 -3.18 -23.29
CA ALA A 266 7.82 -1.97 -23.81
C ALA A 266 8.84 -0.97 -24.38
N VAL A 267 9.96 -0.75 -23.68
CA VAL A 267 11.04 0.13 -24.12
C VAL A 267 11.80 -0.47 -25.30
N ASP A 268 12.28 -1.71 -25.18
CA ASP A 268 13.05 -2.39 -26.22
C ASP A 268 12.23 -2.58 -27.51
N GLY A 269 10.91 -2.73 -27.40
CA GLY A 269 9.97 -2.84 -28.51
C GLY A 269 9.58 -1.50 -29.16
N GLY A 270 10.08 -0.36 -28.68
CA GLY A 270 9.80 0.96 -29.24
C GLY A 270 8.40 1.51 -28.93
N TYR A 271 7.72 0.97 -27.90
CA TYR A 271 6.43 1.48 -27.42
C TYR A 271 6.58 2.54 -26.33
N ALA A 272 7.78 2.67 -25.77
CA ALA A 272 8.11 3.66 -24.75
C ALA A 272 9.53 4.21 -24.93
N ASP A 273 9.68 5.53 -24.88
CA ASP A 273 10.98 6.21 -24.82
C ASP A 273 11.31 6.60 -23.38
N ALA A 274 12.54 6.34 -22.93
CA ALA A 274 12.98 6.73 -21.59
C ALA A 274 13.67 8.10 -21.56
N VAL A 275 13.19 8.99 -20.70
CA VAL A 275 13.80 10.29 -20.40
C VAL A 275 14.35 10.25 -18.99
N THR A 276 15.68 10.24 -18.87
CA THR A 276 16.38 10.09 -17.59
C THR A 276 16.97 11.41 -17.08
N GLY A 277 17.29 11.42 -15.78
CA GLY A 277 17.81 12.60 -15.10
C GLY A 277 16.84 13.78 -15.11
N PHE A 278 15.54 13.53 -15.30
CA PHE A 278 14.53 14.56 -15.51
C PHE A 278 13.71 14.75 -14.23
N ARG A 279 13.76 15.98 -13.71
CA ARG A 279 12.98 16.42 -12.55
C ARG A 279 11.99 17.46 -13.03
N THR A 280 10.70 17.12 -13.02
CA THR A 280 9.65 18.02 -13.50
C THR A 280 9.58 19.26 -12.61
N ASP A 281 9.70 20.43 -13.21
CA ASP A 281 9.57 21.73 -12.56
C ASP A 281 8.23 22.40 -12.95
N ALA A 282 7.86 22.30 -14.23
CA ALA A 282 6.60 22.81 -14.75
C ALA A 282 5.92 21.85 -15.76
N ILE A 283 4.61 21.99 -15.86
CA ILE A 283 3.75 21.37 -16.87
C ILE A 283 3.00 22.52 -17.56
N GLU A 284 3.37 22.78 -18.81
CA GLU A 284 2.80 23.87 -19.61
C GLU A 284 1.79 23.33 -20.61
N LYS A 285 0.67 24.03 -20.80
CA LYS A 285 -0.31 23.70 -21.83
C LYS A 285 0.00 24.43 -23.13
N THR A 286 0.06 23.71 -24.23
CA THR A 286 0.26 24.27 -25.57
C THR A 286 -1.05 24.85 -26.13
N GLY A 287 -0.95 25.64 -27.20
CA GLY A 287 -2.12 26.27 -27.84
C GLY A 287 -3.14 25.27 -28.43
N ASP A 288 -2.71 24.05 -28.74
CA ASP A 288 -3.55 22.94 -29.20
C ASP A 288 -4.02 22.02 -28.06
N GLY A 289 -3.73 22.37 -26.80
CA GLY A 289 -4.24 21.71 -25.60
C GLY A 289 -3.40 20.55 -25.07
N ARG A 290 -2.29 20.20 -25.71
CA ARG A 290 -1.32 19.21 -25.22
C ARG A 290 -0.45 19.76 -24.09
N LEU A 291 0.32 18.89 -23.44
CA LEU A 291 1.15 19.21 -22.29
C LEU A 291 2.64 19.09 -22.61
N VAL A 292 3.43 20.06 -22.19
CA VAL A 292 4.89 20.06 -22.25
C VAL A 292 5.45 19.99 -20.83
N LEU A 293 6.20 18.94 -20.53
CA LEU A 293 6.93 18.83 -19.27
C LEU A 293 8.26 19.58 -19.40
N VAL A 294 8.52 20.44 -18.42
CA VAL A 294 9.76 21.23 -18.31
C VAL A 294 10.55 20.74 -17.11
N GLY A 295 11.81 20.42 -17.33
CA GLY A 295 12.74 19.97 -16.31
C GLY A 295 13.38 21.14 -15.56
N GLU A 296 13.83 20.89 -14.33
CA GLU A 296 14.61 21.86 -13.52
C GLU A 296 15.90 22.35 -14.22
N ASP A 297 16.40 21.58 -15.18
CA ASP A 297 17.57 21.92 -16.02
C ASP A 297 17.20 22.70 -17.30
N GLY A 298 15.93 23.11 -17.45
CA GLY A 298 15.41 23.83 -18.60
C GLY A 298 15.10 22.96 -19.81
N ARG A 299 15.33 21.63 -19.77
CA ARG A 299 14.90 20.74 -20.86
C ARG A 299 13.39 20.77 -21.00
N ARG A 300 12.92 20.90 -22.25
CA ARG A 300 11.50 20.85 -22.61
C ARG A 300 11.28 19.59 -23.44
N LEU A 301 10.34 18.76 -23.03
CA LEU A 301 10.01 17.53 -23.76
C LEU A 301 9.02 17.79 -24.89
N ASP A 302 8.91 16.85 -25.81
CA ASP A 302 7.88 16.89 -26.84
C ASP A 302 6.48 16.89 -26.20
N PRO A 303 5.49 17.58 -26.81
CA PRO A 303 4.14 17.61 -26.26
C PRO A 303 3.50 16.22 -26.16
N VAL A 304 2.85 15.96 -25.04
CA VAL A 304 2.07 14.74 -24.76
C VAL A 304 0.59 15.09 -24.56
N ASP A 305 -0.30 14.13 -24.82
CA ASP A 305 -1.74 14.30 -24.66
C ASP A 305 -2.20 14.11 -23.21
N GLU A 306 -1.52 13.20 -22.49
CA GLU A 306 -1.88 12.75 -21.15
C GLU A 306 -0.62 12.57 -20.29
N VAL A 307 -0.76 12.72 -18.97
CA VAL A 307 0.31 12.45 -17.99
C VAL A 307 -0.21 11.54 -16.88
N ILE A 308 0.56 10.49 -16.59
CA ILE A 308 0.30 9.54 -15.53
C ILE A 308 1.41 9.70 -14.48
N VAL A 309 1.05 10.20 -13.29
CA VAL A 309 1.97 10.51 -12.18
C VAL A 309 1.92 9.38 -11.15
N LEU A 310 2.94 8.53 -11.16
CA LEU A 310 3.03 7.33 -10.30
C LEU A 310 4.24 7.44 -9.37
N THR A 311 4.26 8.55 -8.61
CA THR A 311 5.36 8.93 -7.71
C THR A 311 5.08 8.58 -6.25
N GLY A 312 4.07 7.74 -5.99
CA GLY A 312 3.70 7.25 -4.66
C GLY A 312 2.61 8.08 -3.98
N PHE A 313 2.41 7.86 -2.69
CA PHE A 313 1.34 8.42 -1.87
C PHE A 313 1.86 8.92 -0.53
N ARG A 314 1.03 9.62 0.25
CA ARG A 314 1.39 10.19 1.55
C ARG A 314 0.27 9.93 2.57
N PRO A 315 0.59 9.83 3.87
CA PRO A 315 -0.43 9.81 4.91
C PRO A 315 -1.09 11.18 5.03
N ASP A 316 -2.41 11.23 5.18
CA ASP A 316 -3.13 12.43 5.61
C ASP A 316 -3.19 12.46 7.14
N LEU A 317 -2.48 13.39 7.77
CA LEU A 317 -2.40 13.52 9.23
C LEU A 317 -3.23 14.68 9.77
N THR A 318 -3.90 15.44 8.91
CA THR A 318 -4.50 16.74 9.25
C THR A 318 -5.58 16.63 10.33
N PHE A 319 -6.39 15.57 10.30
CA PHE A 319 -7.44 15.35 11.31
C PHE A 319 -6.90 14.82 12.66
N LEU A 320 -5.59 14.58 12.77
CA LEU A 320 -4.91 14.10 13.97
C LEU A 320 -4.06 15.19 14.65
N ASP A 321 -4.18 16.45 14.23
CA ASP A 321 -3.35 17.57 14.71
C ASP A 321 -3.41 17.78 16.23
N GLU A 322 -4.51 17.36 16.88
CA GLU A 322 -4.70 17.44 18.33
C GLU A 322 -4.14 16.24 19.12
N LEU A 323 -3.60 15.23 18.45
CA LEU A 323 -2.96 14.06 19.07
C LEU A 323 -1.45 14.27 19.23
N ARG A 324 -0.89 13.70 20.31
CA ARG A 324 0.55 13.69 20.55
C ARG A 324 1.22 12.49 19.86
N LEU A 325 1.31 12.54 18.54
CA LEU A 325 1.97 11.50 17.74
C LEU A 325 3.50 11.67 17.72
N GLY A 326 4.21 10.56 17.88
CA GLY A 326 5.65 10.48 17.70
C GLY A 326 5.96 9.99 16.29
N LEU A 327 6.30 10.91 15.38
CA LEU A 327 6.54 10.61 13.96
C LEU A 327 7.96 10.99 13.54
N ASP A 328 8.60 10.14 12.74
CA ASP A 328 9.87 10.43 12.08
C ASP A 328 9.72 11.59 11.08
N GLU A 329 10.68 12.51 11.11
CA GLU A 329 10.64 13.76 10.32
C GLU A 329 10.67 13.53 8.81
N ARG A 330 11.23 12.41 8.34
CA ARG A 330 11.42 12.10 6.91
C ARG A 330 10.28 11.25 6.37
N LEU A 331 9.97 10.16 7.05
CA LEU A 331 9.00 9.16 6.60
C LEU A 331 7.59 9.49 7.03
N GLN A 332 7.40 10.27 8.10
CA GLN A 332 6.10 10.46 8.76
C GLN A 332 5.50 9.13 9.25
N ALA A 333 6.37 8.20 9.64
CA ALA A 333 6.05 6.92 10.27
C ALA A 333 6.28 7.01 11.79
N PRO A 334 5.72 6.11 12.63
CA PRO A 334 6.07 6.01 14.04
C PRO A 334 7.59 5.95 14.25
N VAL A 335 8.11 6.68 15.24
CA VAL A 335 9.56 6.88 15.45
C VAL A 335 10.31 5.54 15.60
N GLU A 336 9.76 4.60 16.37
CA GLU A 336 10.39 3.29 16.59
C GLU A 336 10.32 2.38 15.35
N LEU A 337 9.27 2.54 14.53
CA LEU A 337 9.14 1.80 13.27
C LEU A 337 10.08 2.34 12.18
N ALA A 338 10.27 3.65 12.10
CA ALA A 338 10.91 4.32 10.96
C ALA A 338 12.30 3.73 10.57
N PRO A 339 13.21 3.41 11.52
CA PRO A 339 14.48 2.77 11.18
C PRO A 339 14.33 1.40 10.51
N LEU A 340 13.28 0.64 10.85
CA LEU A 340 13.06 -0.74 10.39
C LEU A 340 12.50 -0.82 8.96
N ILE A 341 11.97 0.30 8.46
CA ILE A 341 11.30 0.39 7.16
C ILE A 341 11.92 1.43 6.22
N ASP A 342 13.06 2.04 6.60
CA ASP A 342 13.69 3.08 5.78
C ASP A 342 14.07 2.49 4.40
N PRO A 343 13.50 3.02 3.29
CA PRO A 343 13.76 2.48 1.95
C PRO A 343 15.20 2.67 1.47
N ASN A 344 16.02 3.46 2.19
CA ASN A 344 17.46 3.55 1.92
C ASN A 344 18.25 2.38 2.51
N GLN A 345 17.66 1.60 3.41
CA GLN A 345 18.30 0.50 4.14
C GLN A 345 17.60 -0.85 3.91
N HIS A 346 16.28 -0.84 3.75
CA HIS A 346 15.45 -2.03 3.69
C HIS A 346 14.70 -2.17 2.36
N SER A 347 14.41 -3.42 2.00
CA SER A 347 13.48 -3.82 0.93
C SER A 347 12.34 -4.65 1.52
N CYS A 348 11.29 -4.96 0.73
CA CYS A 348 10.13 -5.71 1.23
C CYS A 348 10.47 -7.05 1.91
N GLY A 349 11.57 -7.72 1.51
CA GLY A 349 12.01 -8.99 2.09
C GLY A 349 12.88 -8.86 3.34
N THR A 350 13.27 -7.65 3.74
CA THR A 350 14.19 -7.41 4.87
C THR A 350 13.54 -6.63 6.01
N VAL A 351 12.23 -6.35 5.90
CA VAL A 351 11.47 -5.67 6.96
C VAL A 351 11.03 -6.72 7.98
N TYR A 352 11.42 -6.50 9.23
CA TYR A 352 11.03 -7.36 10.34
C TYR A 352 9.52 -7.16 10.67
N PRO A 353 8.77 -8.22 11.02
CA PRO A 353 7.42 -8.05 11.53
C PRO A 353 7.41 -7.18 12.80
N HIS A 354 6.39 -6.35 12.96
CA HIS A 354 6.33 -5.38 14.04
C HIS A 354 4.88 -5.17 14.49
N GLY A 355 4.72 -4.68 15.71
CA GLY A 355 3.44 -4.67 16.39
C GLY A 355 3.21 -3.42 17.23
N ALA A 356 2.48 -3.59 18.32
CA ALA A 356 2.08 -2.51 19.22
C ALA A 356 3.27 -1.71 19.75
N THR A 357 4.42 -2.36 19.99
CA THR A 357 5.63 -1.70 20.51
C THR A 357 6.13 -0.63 19.54
N GLU A 358 6.40 -0.98 18.29
CA GLU A 358 6.94 -0.06 17.28
C GLU A 358 5.91 0.98 16.81
N LEU A 359 4.62 0.66 16.96
CA LEU A 359 3.49 1.50 16.54
C LEU A 359 2.94 2.42 17.65
N SER A 360 3.48 2.32 18.87
CA SER A 360 3.04 3.16 19.98
C SER A 360 3.45 4.62 19.79
N HIS A 361 2.64 5.52 20.36
CA HIS A 361 2.88 6.96 20.34
C HIS A 361 2.92 7.54 21.77
N PRO A 362 3.43 8.77 21.95
CA PRO A 362 3.32 9.48 23.21
C PRO A 362 1.85 9.66 23.67
N GLU A 363 0.92 9.83 22.74
CA GLU A 363 -0.50 9.67 23.02
C GLU A 363 -0.84 8.19 23.20
N LYS A 364 -1.27 7.80 24.40
CA LYS A 364 -1.64 6.42 24.71
C LYS A 364 -2.86 5.96 23.89
N ASP A 365 -2.96 4.66 23.61
CA ASP A 365 -4.14 4.00 23.02
C ASP A 365 -4.57 4.57 21.65
N VAL A 366 -3.63 5.17 20.92
CA VAL A 366 -3.79 5.50 19.50
C VAL A 366 -2.67 4.85 18.69
N TYR A 367 -3.04 4.23 17.57
CA TYR A 367 -2.12 3.52 16.69
C TYR A 367 -2.38 3.91 15.23
N LEU A 368 -1.33 4.22 14.48
CA LEU A 368 -1.38 4.24 13.03
C LEU A 368 -1.04 2.83 12.54
N VAL A 369 -1.81 2.27 11.60
CA VAL A 369 -1.60 0.89 11.10
C VAL A 369 -1.68 0.79 9.57
N GLY A 370 -1.24 -0.34 9.04
CA GLY A 370 -1.23 -0.61 7.62
C GLY A 370 -0.31 0.35 6.86
N MET A 371 -0.67 0.68 5.63
CA MET A 371 0.09 1.62 4.80
C MET A 371 0.22 3.01 5.45
N LYS A 372 -0.69 3.40 6.36
CA LYS A 372 -0.63 4.67 7.08
C LYS A 372 0.61 4.75 7.97
N SER A 373 0.93 3.67 8.69
CA SER A 373 2.07 3.64 9.61
C SER A 373 3.42 3.65 8.88
N TYR A 374 3.45 3.23 7.62
CA TYR A 374 4.65 3.29 6.79
C TYR A 374 4.96 4.70 6.28
N GLY A 375 4.01 5.63 6.41
CA GLY A 375 4.12 6.99 5.92
C GLY A 375 4.50 7.05 4.45
N ARG A 376 5.78 7.33 4.16
CA ARG A 376 6.33 7.43 2.80
C ARG A 376 7.12 6.20 2.34
N ALA A 377 7.34 5.22 3.21
CA ALA A 377 8.05 3.99 2.86
C ALA A 377 7.16 3.09 1.99
N PRO A 378 7.64 2.59 0.83
CA PRO A 378 6.81 1.88 -0.15
C PRO A 378 6.74 0.35 0.06
N THR A 379 7.28 -0.17 1.16
CA THR A 379 7.56 -1.62 1.35
C THR A 379 6.52 -2.35 2.20
N PHE A 380 5.30 -1.82 2.29
CA PHE A 380 4.22 -2.40 3.10
C PHE A 380 3.65 -3.68 2.47
N LEU A 381 3.33 -4.67 3.31
CA LEU A 381 2.70 -5.94 2.93
C LEU A 381 1.43 -6.17 3.77
N ALA A 382 0.39 -6.77 3.18
CA ALA A 382 -0.87 -7.04 3.88
C ALA A 382 -0.66 -7.91 5.13
N MET A 383 0.15 -8.97 5.02
CA MET A 383 0.50 -9.84 6.17
C MET A 383 1.15 -9.08 7.32
N THR A 384 2.01 -8.10 7.02
CA THR A 384 2.59 -7.24 8.06
C THR A 384 1.50 -6.43 8.75
N GLY A 385 0.53 -5.89 8.01
CA GLY A 385 -0.61 -5.20 8.60
C GLY A 385 -1.49 -6.10 9.47
N TYR A 386 -1.68 -7.37 9.11
CA TYR A 386 -2.41 -8.33 9.94
C TYR A 386 -1.69 -8.61 11.26
N GLU A 387 -0.36 -8.71 11.22
CA GLU A 387 0.46 -8.85 12.43
C GLU A 387 0.38 -7.61 13.33
N GLN A 388 0.42 -6.40 12.74
CA GLN A 388 0.27 -5.15 13.47
C GLN A 388 -1.03 -5.14 14.28
N VAL A 389 -2.17 -5.44 13.64
CA VAL A 389 -3.48 -5.34 14.28
C VAL A 389 -3.74 -6.49 15.26
N ARG A 390 -3.16 -7.67 15.05
CA ARG A 390 -3.14 -8.76 16.04
C ARG A 390 -2.45 -8.31 17.32
N SER A 391 -1.22 -7.80 17.19
CA SER A 391 -0.42 -7.32 18.32
C SER A 391 -1.12 -6.16 19.07
N ILE A 392 -1.69 -5.21 18.34
CA ILE A 392 -2.43 -4.08 18.94
C ILE A 392 -3.69 -4.55 19.68
N ALA A 393 -4.47 -5.46 19.10
CA ALA A 393 -5.65 -6.00 19.79
C ALA A 393 -5.26 -6.71 21.10
N ALA A 394 -4.13 -7.41 21.13
CA ALA A 394 -3.60 -7.99 22.35
C ALA A 394 -3.19 -6.94 23.40
N ALA A 395 -2.50 -5.89 22.97
CA ALA A 395 -2.12 -4.78 23.87
C ALA A 395 -3.36 -4.09 24.46
N LEU A 396 -4.38 -3.81 23.65
CA LEU A 396 -5.63 -3.19 24.09
C LEU A 396 -6.46 -4.10 25.02
N ALA A 397 -6.30 -5.42 24.91
CA ALA A 397 -6.87 -6.39 25.84
C ALA A 397 -6.09 -6.52 27.16
N GLY A 398 -4.94 -5.86 27.30
CA GLY A 398 -4.05 -5.96 28.46
C GLY A 398 -3.14 -7.20 28.45
N ASP A 399 -3.09 -7.92 27.33
CA ASP A 399 -2.24 -9.11 27.13
C ASP A 399 -0.90 -8.69 26.51
N GLN A 400 -0.03 -8.14 27.36
CA GLN A 400 1.27 -7.63 26.93
C GLN A 400 2.18 -8.73 26.35
N GLU A 401 2.11 -9.95 26.88
CA GLU A 401 2.92 -11.06 26.39
C GLU A 401 2.55 -11.39 24.94
N ALA A 402 1.25 -11.53 24.62
CA ALA A 402 0.84 -11.79 23.24
C ALA A 402 1.07 -10.59 22.31
N ALA A 403 1.03 -9.37 22.83
CA ALA A 403 1.33 -8.17 22.06
C ALA A 403 2.80 -8.13 21.62
N GLU A 404 3.74 -8.51 22.50
CA GLU A 404 5.18 -8.48 22.23
C GLU A 404 5.67 -9.68 21.41
N ARG A 405 4.94 -10.80 21.38
CA ARG A 405 5.28 -11.93 20.51
C ARG A 405 5.07 -11.57 19.05
N VAL A 406 6.07 -11.84 18.22
CA VAL A 406 5.94 -11.83 16.75
C VAL A 406 5.45 -13.20 16.28
N GLU A 407 4.29 -13.23 15.63
CA GLU A 407 3.67 -14.48 15.15
C GLU A 407 3.71 -14.61 13.62
N LEU A 408 4.15 -13.57 12.91
CA LEU A 408 4.32 -13.59 11.46
C LEU A 408 5.64 -14.26 11.04
N THR A 409 5.53 -15.32 10.23
CA THR A 409 6.66 -15.91 9.52
C THR A 409 6.60 -15.50 8.04
N LEU A 410 7.59 -14.72 7.59
CA LEU A 410 7.73 -14.38 6.17
C LEU A 410 8.57 -15.46 5.45
N PRO A 411 8.24 -15.84 4.21
CA PRO A 411 9.09 -16.72 3.41
C PRO A 411 10.48 -16.10 3.20
N GLU A 412 11.55 -16.91 3.20
CA GLU A 412 12.93 -16.43 2.96
C GLU A 412 13.10 -15.74 1.59
N THR A 413 12.23 -16.06 0.62
CA THR A 413 12.20 -15.45 -0.72
C THR A 413 11.43 -14.12 -0.77
N GLY A 414 10.67 -13.77 0.27
CA GLY A 414 9.73 -12.63 0.28
C GLY A 414 8.34 -12.96 -0.31
N VAL A 415 7.43 -11.97 -0.28
CA VAL A 415 5.95 -12.13 -0.40
C VAL A 415 5.38 -11.72 -1.77
N CYS A 416 6.13 -11.90 -2.86
CA CYS A 416 5.66 -11.50 -4.21
C CYS A 416 5.96 -12.60 -5.25
N GLY A 417 5.17 -13.67 -5.22
CA GLY A 417 5.34 -14.86 -6.07
C GLY A 417 4.59 -14.88 -7.41
N GLY A 418 3.57 -14.04 -7.63
CA GLY A 418 2.65 -14.18 -8.77
C GLY A 418 3.18 -13.81 -10.16
N ALA A 419 2.31 -13.80 -11.17
CA ALA A 419 2.61 -13.17 -12.47
C ALA A 419 2.03 -11.75 -12.44
N GLY A 420 2.88 -10.72 -12.48
CA GLY A 420 2.48 -9.31 -12.27
C GLY A 420 1.44 -8.74 -13.24
N LEU A 421 1.11 -9.44 -14.34
CA LEU A 421 0.10 -9.09 -15.34
C LEU A 421 -0.79 -10.31 -15.63
N PHE A 422 -2.05 -10.10 -16.01
CA PHE A 422 -3.01 -11.20 -16.26
C PHE A 422 -2.65 -12.08 -17.46
N ASP A 423 -2.03 -11.51 -18.49
CA ASP A 423 -1.82 -12.19 -19.78
C ASP A 423 -0.42 -12.82 -19.91
N GLN A 424 0.37 -12.89 -18.83
CA GLN A 424 1.64 -13.61 -18.83
C GLN A 424 1.48 -15.01 -18.23
N PRO A 425 2.03 -16.07 -18.88
CA PRO A 425 2.02 -17.40 -18.31
C PRO A 425 2.73 -17.40 -16.96
N GLU A 426 2.20 -18.15 -16.00
CA GLU A 426 2.87 -18.40 -14.71
C GLU A 426 4.28 -18.95 -15.01
N ALA A 427 5.30 -18.37 -14.38
CA ALA A 427 6.62 -18.97 -14.42
C ALA A 427 6.46 -20.35 -13.78
N ALA A 428 6.57 -21.41 -14.58
CA ALA A 428 6.58 -22.76 -14.05
C ALA A 428 7.65 -22.80 -12.96
N GLU A 429 7.29 -23.30 -11.76
CA GLU A 429 8.29 -23.71 -10.79
C GLU A 429 9.23 -24.66 -11.54
N GLU A 430 10.43 -24.18 -11.87
CA GLU A 430 11.50 -25.08 -12.25
C GLU A 430 11.73 -25.95 -11.03
N THR A 431 11.17 -27.16 -11.06
CA THR A 431 11.60 -28.26 -10.22
C THR A 431 13.07 -28.45 -10.53
N GLY A 432 13.93 -27.72 -9.80
CA GLY A 432 15.37 -27.77 -9.93
C GLY A 432 15.77 -29.22 -9.77
N GLY A 433 16.27 -29.81 -10.86
CA GLY A 433 16.75 -31.17 -10.90
C GLY A 433 17.76 -31.37 -9.78
N GLY A 434 17.36 -32.18 -8.80
CA GLY A 434 18.22 -32.60 -7.70
C GLY A 434 19.44 -33.29 -8.28
N CYS A 435 20.57 -32.58 -8.31
CA CYS A 435 21.86 -33.20 -8.52
C CYS A 435 22.23 -33.91 -7.22
N CYS A 436 22.07 -35.23 -7.20
CA CYS A 436 22.47 -36.09 -6.11
C CYS A 436 23.94 -35.86 -5.72
N ALA A 437 24.16 -35.22 -4.57
CA ALA A 437 25.39 -35.35 -3.80
C ALA A 437 24.99 -35.51 -2.33
N ALA A 438 25.23 -36.71 -1.79
CA ALA A 438 24.99 -37.00 -0.37
C ALA A 438 25.85 -36.08 0.52
N PRO A 439 25.33 -35.58 1.66
CA PRO A 439 26.04 -34.64 2.50
C PRO A 439 27.23 -35.33 3.17
N ALA A 440 28.44 -34.82 2.93
CA ALA A 440 29.63 -35.21 3.67
C ALA A 440 29.62 -34.55 5.05
N THR A 441 29.51 -35.37 6.10
CA THR A 441 29.70 -34.97 7.49
C THR A 441 31.13 -34.49 7.71
N LEU A 442 31.29 -33.22 8.08
CA LEU A 442 32.56 -32.64 8.54
C LEU A 442 32.74 -32.94 10.03
N THR A 443 33.73 -33.78 10.35
CA THR A 443 34.16 -34.05 11.73
C THR A 443 35.35 -33.16 12.06
N ILE A 444 35.19 -32.24 13.02
CA ILE A 444 36.27 -31.38 13.51
C ILE A 444 36.92 -32.06 14.72
N GLY A 445 38.18 -32.51 14.61
CA GLY A 445 38.99 -32.92 15.78
C GLY A 445 40.13 -33.92 15.55
N ALA A 446 41.35 -33.38 15.39
CA ALA A 446 42.68 -33.98 15.71
C ALA A 446 43.29 -35.07 14.78
N PRO A 447 44.62 -35.30 14.86
CA PRO A 447 45.69 -34.41 14.41
C PRO A 447 46.49 -35.02 13.23
N ALA A 448 47.22 -34.17 12.52
CA ALA A 448 48.05 -34.56 11.37
C ALA A 448 49.19 -35.50 11.76
N SER A 449 49.31 -36.63 11.06
CA SER A 449 50.53 -37.44 11.00
C SER A 449 51.06 -37.49 9.56
N SER A 450 52.34 -37.20 9.47
CA SER A 450 53.23 -37.02 8.33
C SER A 450 53.59 -38.29 7.54
N GLY A 451 53.83 -38.11 6.23
CA GLY A 451 54.70 -38.96 5.37
C GLY A 451 54.09 -40.30 4.97
N GLY A 452 54.25 -40.82 3.75
CA GLY A 452 55.28 -40.64 2.74
C GLY A 452 55.64 -42.04 2.21
N CYS A 453 55.74 -42.13 0.87
CA CYS A 453 56.02 -43.29 0.02
C CYS A 453 54.85 -44.23 -0.30
#